data_AF-A0A9P8QL75-F1
#
_entry.id   AF-A0A9P8QL75-F1
#
_cell.length_a   1.000
_cell.length_b   1.000
_cell.length_c   1.000
_cell.angle_alpha   90.00
_cell.angle_beta   90.00
_cell.angle_gamma   90.00
#
_symmetry.space_group_name_H-M   'P 1'
#
loop_
_entity.id
_entity.type
_entity.pdbx_description
1 polymer ?
#
loop_
_entity_poly.entity_id
_entity_poly.type
_entity_poly.pdbx_seq_one_letter_code
_entity_poly.pdbx_strand_id
1 'polypeptide(L)'
;MLTHDHVGGAKQKGIVDYGLSANRQNPFAGAAHDAIFNTFRRTKAQVFYWLPPLLAGYYLMNWATERNHYLNSKAGRAEFAEEE
;
A
#
# COMPACT_ATOMS: atom_id res chain seq x y z
N MET A 1 -18.49 25.48 16.61
CA MET A 1 -17.68 26.69 16.79
C MET A 1 -16.39 26.49 16.01
N LEU A 2 -16.20 27.17 14.88
CA LEU A 2 -15.16 26.89 13.89
C LEU A 2 -13.85 27.61 14.28
N THR A 3 -12.76 26.88 14.45
CA THR A 3 -11.42 27.41 14.78
C THR A 3 -10.64 27.75 13.51
N HIS A 4 -11.12 28.69 12.71
CA HIS A 4 -10.41 29.13 11.49
C HIS A 4 -9.16 29.95 11.84
N ASP A 5 -9.19 30.69 12.96
CA ASP A 5 -8.14 31.65 13.32
C ASP A 5 -7.07 31.07 14.28
N HIS A 6 -7.29 29.86 14.82
CA HIS A 6 -6.44 29.26 15.85
C HIS A 6 -6.12 27.80 15.53
N VAL A 7 -5.22 27.59 14.57
CA VAL A 7 -4.73 26.24 14.17
C VAL A 7 -3.72 25.67 15.19
N GLY A 8 -3.28 26.45 16.19
CA GLY A 8 -2.36 26.00 17.25
C GLY A 8 -0.91 25.77 16.81
N GLY A 9 -0.56 26.09 15.56
CA GLY A 9 0.81 26.02 15.04
C GLY A 9 1.69 27.20 15.47
N ALA A 10 2.99 27.12 15.15
CA ALA A 10 3.94 28.19 15.38
C ALA A 10 3.55 29.46 14.59
N LYS A 11 3.89 30.65 15.14
CA LYS A 11 3.65 31.93 14.45
C LYS A 11 4.46 31.99 13.15
N GLN A 12 3.79 32.22 12.02
CA GLN A 12 4.41 32.38 10.71
C GLN A 12 4.53 33.87 10.39
N LYS A 13 5.71 34.33 9.96
CA LYS A 13 5.95 35.72 9.54
C LYS A 13 6.86 35.73 8.34
N GLY A 14 6.51 36.50 7.30
CA GLY A 14 7.35 36.70 6.10
C GLY A 14 7.23 35.62 5.02
N ILE A 15 6.26 34.71 5.11
CA ILE A 15 5.95 33.75 4.04
C ILE A 15 4.96 34.41 3.08
N VAL A 16 5.26 34.38 1.78
CA VAL A 16 4.40 34.92 0.72
C VAL A 16 4.07 33.79 -0.24
N ASP A 17 2.79 33.45 -0.35
CA ASP A 17 2.29 32.42 -1.25
C ASP A 17 1.65 33.04 -2.49
N TYR A 18 1.93 32.46 -3.66
CA TYR A 18 1.34 32.86 -4.93
C TYR A 18 0.46 31.73 -5.46
N GLY A 19 -0.71 32.07 -5.98
CA GLY A 19 -1.64 31.13 -6.59
C GLY A 19 -2.25 31.69 -7.86
N LEU A 20 -2.55 30.80 -8.82
CA LEU A 20 -3.30 31.12 -10.03
C LEU A 20 -4.74 30.62 -9.89
N SER A 21 -5.72 31.38 -10.35
CA SER A 21 -7.13 30.94 -10.37
C SER A 21 -7.27 29.60 -11.12
N ALA A 22 -8.04 28.66 -10.56
CA ALA A 22 -8.27 27.35 -11.16
C ALA A 22 -8.84 27.42 -12.58
N ASN A 23 -9.67 28.43 -12.87
CA ASN A 23 -10.26 28.67 -14.20
C ASN A 23 -9.23 29.07 -15.26
N ARG A 24 -8.00 29.40 -14.86
CA ARG A 24 -6.89 29.73 -15.77
C ARG A 24 -5.84 28.60 -15.87
N GLN A 25 -6.09 27.46 -15.24
CA GLN A 25 -5.21 26.30 -15.27
C GLN A 25 -5.86 25.19 -16.10
N ASN A 26 -5.03 24.36 -16.74
CA ASN A 26 -5.50 23.10 -17.31
C ASN A 26 -5.40 22.02 -16.22
N PRO A 27 -6.52 21.44 -15.76
CA PRO A 27 -6.53 20.49 -14.64
C PRO A 27 -5.83 19.16 -14.93
N PHE A 28 -5.60 18.82 -16.19
CA PHE A 28 -4.94 17.57 -16.61
C PHE A 28 -3.60 17.80 -17.29
N ALA A 29 -3.07 19.03 -17.25
CA ALA A 29 -1.74 19.29 -17.78
C ALA A 29 -0.70 18.38 -17.12
N GLY A 30 0.04 17.62 -17.92
CA GLY A 30 1.07 16.70 -17.41
C GLY A 30 0.56 15.42 -16.76
N ALA A 31 -0.75 15.27 -16.55
CA ALA A 31 -1.31 14.21 -15.70
C ALA A 31 -0.88 12.79 -16.12
N ALA A 32 -0.85 12.47 -17.42
CA ALA A 32 -0.45 11.14 -17.87
C ALA A 32 1.05 10.86 -17.67
N HIS A 33 1.90 11.82 -18.03
CA HIS A 33 3.36 11.71 -17.85
C HIS A 33 3.71 11.65 -16.35
N ASP A 34 3.17 12.59 -15.58
CA ASP A 34 3.43 12.71 -14.15
C ASP A 34 2.84 11.51 -13.40
N ALA A 35 1.65 11.03 -13.75
CA ALA A 35 1.08 9.86 -13.11
C ALA A 35 1.99 8.64 -13.27
N ILE A 36 2.50 8.35 -14.46
CA ILE A 36 3.34 7.17 -14.68
C ILE A 36 4.66 7.27 -13.90
N PHE A 37 5.43 8.34 -14.12
CA PHE A 37 6.77 8.44 -13.53
C PHE A 37 6.74 8.70 -12.03
N ASN A 38 5.82 9.54 -11.54
CA ASN A 38 5.70 9.82 -10.11
C ASN A 38 5.15 8.61 -9.35
N THR A 39 4.17 7.88 -9.93
CA THR A 39 3.65 6.66 -9.29
C THR A 39 4.73 5.60 -9.21
N PHE A 40 5.47 5.34 -10.30
CA PHE A 40 6.57 4.39 -10.26
C PHE A 40 7.64 4.78 -9.22
N ARG A 41 8.06 6.04 -9.20
CA ARG A 41 9.03 6.56 -8.23
C ARG A 41 8.57 6.35 -6.78
N ARG A 42 7.29 6.64 -6.49
CA ARG A 42 6.69 6.47 -5.16
C ARG A 42 6.57 5.00 -4.78
N THR A 43 6.09 4.15 -5.68
CA THR A 43 5.92 2.71 -5.43
C THR A 43 7.26 2.02 -5.21
N LYS A 44 8.28 2.33 -6.02
CA LYS A 44 9.64 1.77 -5.85
C LYS A 44 10.23 2.09 -4.47
N ALA A 45 10.00 3.29 -3.94
CA ALA A 45 10.51 3.67 -2.63
C ALA A 45 9.85 2.87 -1.47
N GLN A 46 8.67 2.30 -1.71
CA GLN A 46 7.88 1.60 -0.69
C GLN A 46 7.84 0.08 -0.88
N VAL A 47 8.22 -0.43 -2.05
CA VAL A 47 8.06 -1.84 -2.44
C VAL A 47 8.64 -2.80 -1.40
N PHE A 48 9.78 -2.48 -0.81
CA PHE A 48 10.44 -3.36 0.17
C PHE A 48 9.76 -3.41 1.54
N TYR A 49 8.82 -2.50 1.85
CA TYR A 49 8.11 -2.54 3.12
C TYR A 49 6.89 -3.44 3.07
N TRP A 50 6.19 -3.49 1.93
CA TRP A 50 4.93 -4.23 1.80
C TRP A 50 5.06 -5.51 0.96
N LEU A 51 5.97 -5.55 -0.02
CA LEU A 51 6.09 -6.72 -0.89
C LEU A 51 6.61 -7.97 -0.15
N PRO A 52 7.63 -7.89 0.73
CA PRO A 52 8.09 -9.07 1.46
C PRO A 52 7.02 -9.74 2.33
N PRO A 53 6.24 -9.03 3.17
CA PRO A 53 5.18 -9.68 3.94
C PRO A 53 4.05 -10.23 3.05
N LEU A 54 3.72 -9.58 1.94
CA LEU A 54 2.73 -10.12 0.99
C LEU A 54 3.21 -11.43 0.35
N LEU A 55 4.46 -11.48 -0.11
CA LEU A 55 5.04 -12.70 -0.69
C LEU A 55 5.10 -13.82 0.35
N ALA A 56 5.56 -13.52 1.56
CA ALA A 56 5.62 -14.49 2.65
C ALA A 56 4.22 -15.05 2.96
N GLY A 57 3.21 -14.20 3.05
CA GLY A 57 1.83 -14.61 3.28
C GLY A 57 1.27 -15.49 2.14
N TYR A 58 1.57 -15.15 0.88
CA TYR A 58 1.15 -15.94 -0.27
C TYR A 58 1.75 -17.35 -0.24
N TYR A 59 3.07 -17.47 -0.03
CA TYR A 59 3.72 -18.77 0.05
C TYR A 59 3.25 -19.59 1.25
N LEU A 60 3.08 -18.95 2.41
CA LEU A 60 2.56 -19.62 3.60
C LEU A 60 1.15 -20.16 3.38
N MET A 61 0.28 -19.38 2.75
CA MET A 61 -1.09 -19.80 2.45
C MET A 61 -1.11 -20.97 1.45
N ASN A 62 -0.26 -20.92 0.42
CA ASN A 62 -0.17 -22.00 -0.56
C ASN A 62 0.29 -23.31 0.10
N TRP A 63 1.36 -23.24 0.92
CA TRP A 63 1.83 -24.37 1.70
C TRP A 63 0.75 -24.91 2.64
N ALA A 64 0.05 -24.05 3.39
CA ALA A 64 -1.00 -24.45 4.31
C ALA A 64 -2.15 -25.16 3.59
N THR A 65 -2.53 -24.67 2.41
CA THR A 65 -3.60 -25.24 1.58
C THR A 65 -3.20 -26.62 1.06
N GLU A 66 -2.01 -26.75 0.47
CA GLU A 66 -1.49 -28.03 -0.03
C GLU A 66 -1.34 -29.06 1.10
N ARG A 67 -0.78 -28.64 2.24
CA ARG A 67 -0.63 -29.50 3.42
C ARG A 67 -1.98 -29.95 3.96
N ASN A 68 -2.96 -29.05 4.04
CA ASN A 68 -4.31 -29.40 4.48
C ASN A 68 -4.98 -30.42 3.54
N HIS A 69 -4.91 -30.22 2.23
CA HIS A 69 -5.43 -31.18 1.26
C HIS A 69 -4.75 -32.54 1.36
N TYR A 70 -3.43 -32.55 1.52
CA TYR A 70 -2.67 -33.78 1.66
C TYR A 70 -3.03 -34.54 2.95
N LEU A 71 -3.13 -33.87 4.10
CA LEU A 71 -3.55 -34.51 5.36
C LEU A 71 -4.97 -35.10 5.27
N ASN A 72 -5.86 -34.42 4.54
CA ASN A 72 -7.22 -34.91 4.27
C ASN A 72 -7.30 -35.92 3.11
N SER A 73 -6.17 -36.29 2.50
CA SER A 73 -6.11 -37.32 1.46
C SER A 73 -6.05 -38.72 2.08
N LYS A 74 -6.26 -39.76 1.27
CA LYS A 74 -6.12 -41.16 1.73
C LYS A 74 -4.69 -41.48 2.16
N ALA A 75 -3.70 -41.01 1.40
CA ALA A 75 -2.29 -41.22 1.70
C ALA A 75 -1.89 -40.50 3.00
N GLY A 76 -2.29 -39.23 3.15
CA GLY A 76 -2.01 -38.47 4.37
C GLY A 76 -2.66 -39.07 5.62
N ARG A 77 -3.91 -39.56 5.52
CA ARG A 77 -4.50 -40.33 6.62
C ARG A 77 -3.73 -41.62 6.92
N ALA A 78 -3.31 -42.38 5.92
CA ALA A 78 -2.54 -43.60 6.16
C ALA A 78 -1.17 -43.34 6.82
N GLU A 79 -0.55 -42.20 6.51
CA GLU A 79 0.78 -41.83 7.03
C GLU A 79 0.72 -41.21 8.44
N PHE A 80 -0.34 -40.46 8.76
CA PHE A 80 -0.44 -39.69 10.01
C PHE A 80 -1.57 -40.17 10.97
N ALA A 81 -2.34 -41.21 10.64
CA ALA A 81 -3.45 -41.68 11.50
C ALA A 81 -3.00 -42.39 12.79
N GLU A 82 -1.74 -42.84 12.90
CA GLU A 82 -1.22 -43.51 14.10
C GLU A 82 -0.33 -42.60 14.97
N GLU A 83 -0.10 -41.35 14.57
CA GLU A 83 0.71 -40.38 15.33
C GLU A 83 -0.09 -39.56 16.36
N GLU A 84 -1.36 -39.93 16.61
CA GLU A 84 -2.25 -39.34 17.63
C GLU A 84 -2.43 -40.29 18.83
#